data_AF-A0A2T1G913-F1
#
_entry.id   AF-A0A2T1G913-F1
#
_cell.length_a   1.000
_cell.length_b   1.000
_cell.length_c   1.000
_cell.angle_alpha   90.00
_cell.angle_beta   90.00
_cell.angle_gamma   90.00
#
_symmetry.space_group_name_H-M   'P 1'
#
loop_
_entity.id
_entity.type
_entity.pdbx_description
1 polymer ?
#
loop_
_entity_poly.entity_id
_entity_poly.type
_entity_poly.pdbx_seq_one_letter_code
_entity_poly.pdbx_strand_id
1 'polypeptide(L)'
;MSDSILDQIRSNRKRTVVPSREDTLIAPKQESEQITQQSTPANEPSKETTGDYSTLEELKAELAKIPPTRRHSAVVLDAEIDANLTRFCKEKGVTVEVFLEAAWLQAVASSELMEKILVEAKCRYDSRKLAGKLRRLITMLSGR
;
A
#
# COMPACT_ATOMS: atom_id res chain seq x y z
N MET A 1 -35.64 -12.51 -23.97
CA MET A 1 -35.93 -13.39 -22.82
C MET A 1 -34.65 -14.14 -22.42
N SER A 2 -33.75 -13.44 -21.72
CA SER A 2 -32.39 -13.92 -21.40
C SER A 2 -32.00 -13.63 -19.95
N ASP A 3 -32.99 -13.52 -19.06
CA ASP A 3 -32.78 -13.28 -17.62
C ASP A 3 -32.70 -14.57 -16.79
N SER A 4 -33.07 -15.72 -17.38
CA SER A 4 -33.22 -16.98 -16.63
C SER A 4 -31.89 -17.61 -16.18
N ILE A 5 -30.82 -17.45 -16.96
CA ILE A 5 -29.52 -18.09 -16.65
C ILE A 5 -28.79 -17.33 -15.53
N LEU A 6 -28.88 -16.00 -15.51
CA LEU A 6 -28.23 -15.18 -14.48
C LEU A 6 -28.88 -15.38 -13.11
N ASP A 7 -30.20 -15.55 -13.06
CA ASP A 7 -30.92 -15.84 -11.82
C ASP A 7 -30.63 -17.26 -11.30
N GLN A 8 -30.44 -18.24 -12.18
CA GLN A 8 -29.95 -19.57 -11.80
C GLN A 8 -28.53 -19.54 -11.20
N ILE A 9 -27.65 -18.67 -11.68
CA ILE A 9 -26.30 -18.53 -11.13
C ILE A 9 -26.33 -17.84 -9.76
N ARG A 10 -27.27 -16.90 -9.54
CA ARG A 10 -27.46 -16.22 -8.25
C ARG A 10 -28.04 -17.16 -7.19
N SER A 11 -28.99 -18.01 -7.56
CA SER A 11 -29.65 -18.93 -6.62
C SER A 11 -28.76 -20.11 -6.18
N ASN A 12 -27.83 -20.55 -7.03
CA ASN A 12 -26.89 -21.62 -6.69
C ASN A 12 -25.72 -21.19 -5.77
N ARG A 13 -25.68 -19.91 -5.37
CA ARG A 13 -24.60 -19.37 -4.52
C ARG A 13 -24.86 -19.69 -3.04
N LYS A 14 -24.48 -20.90 -2.60
CA LYS A 14 -24.39 -21.23 -1.17
C LYS A 14 -23.22 -20.47 -0.54
N ARG A 15 -23.47 -19.27 -0.02
CA ARG A 15 -22.49 -18.57 0.81
C ARG A 15 -22.48 -19.20 2.20
N THR A 16 -21.31 -19.63 2.66
CA THR A 16 -21.11 -19.99 4.07
C THR A 16 -21.37 -18.74 4.92
N VAL A 17 -22.34 -18.83 5.83
CA VAL A 17 -22.62 -17.76 6.80
C VAL A 17 -21.55 -17.85 7.87
N VAL A 18 -20.70 -16.83 7.94
CA VAL A 18 -19.69 -16.70 8.99
C VAL A 18 -20.36 -16.06 10.21
N PRO A 19 -20.26 -16.66 11.41
CA PRO A 19 -20.77 -16.04 12.63
C PRO A 19 -20.05 -14.72 12.92
N SER A 20 -20.79 -13.74 13.42
CA SER A 20 -20.21 -12.47 13.89
C SER A 20 -19.27 -12.72 15.06
N ARG A 21 -18.11 -12.05 15.03
CA ARG A 21 -17.09 -12.16 16.07
C ARG A 21 -17.42 -11.21 17.23
N GLU A 22 -17.91 -11.76 18.34
CA GLU A 22 -18.12 -11.06 19.63
C GLU A 22 -16.79 -11.01 20.42
N ASP A 23 -15.74 -10.44 19.83
CA ASP A 23 -14.43 -10.32 20.48
C ASP A 23 -14.16 -8.84 20.77
N THR A 24 -14.99 -8.26 21.62
CA THR A 24 -14.72 -6.96 22.23
C THR A 24 -13.84 -7.17 23.46
N LEU A 25 -12.58 -6.74 23.38
CA LEU A 25 -11.62 -6.63 24.50
C LEU A 25 -12.00 -5.56 25.54
N ILE A 26 -13.30 -5.30 25.73
CA ILE A 26 -13.80 -4.31 26.67
C ILE A 26 -14.74 -5.04 27.62
N ALA A 27 -14.21 -5.35 28.81
CA ALA A 27 -15.00 -5.87 29.92
C ALA A 27 -16.09 -4.85 30.29
N PRO A 28 -17.34 -5.29 30.56
CA PRO A 28 -18.33 -4.41 31.14
C PRO A 28 -17.84 -4.00 32.55
N LYS A 29 -17.70 -2.68 32.73
CA LYS A 29 -17.36 -1.99 33.97
C LYS A 29 -18.00 -2.64 35.20
N GLN A 30 -17.16 -3.13 36.12
CA GLN A 30 -17.50 -3.17 37.54
C GLN A 30 -16.64 -2.12 38.25
N GLU A 31 -17.33 -1.21 38.94
CA GLU A 31 -16.77 -0.23 39.86
C GLU A 31 -16.03 -0.94 40.99
N SER A 32 -14.79 -0.51 41.29
CA SER A 32 -14.20 -0.48 42.63
C SER A 32 -12.87 0.28 42.61
N GLU A 33 -12.64 1.02 43.69
CA GLU A 33 -11.68 2.09 43.90
C GLU A 33 -10.23 1.62 44.21
N GLN A 34 -9.29 2.59 44.14
CA GLN A 34 -8.06 2.80 44.94
C GLN A 34 -6.68 2.78 44.24
N ILE A 35 -6.24 4.00 43.89
CA ILE A 35 -4.97 4.70 44.21
C ILE A 35 -3.71 3.85 44.53
N THR A 36 -2.60 4.05 43.78
CA THR A 36 -1.29 4.58 44.28
C THR A 36 -0.30 4.81 43.13
N GLN A 37 0.46 5.90 43.25
CA GLN A 37 1.36 6.56 42.30
C GLN A 37 2.78 5.94 42.29
N GLN A 38 3.50 5.98 41.15
CA GLN A 38 4.94 6.28 41.11
C GLN A 38 5.48 6.62 39.69
N SER A 39 5.62 7.94 39.46
CA SER A 39 6.75 8.69 38.84
C SER A 39 7.60 8.13 37.66
N THR A 40 7.32 8.65 36.44
CA THR A 40 8.15 9.50 35.49
C THR A 40 9.67 9.24 35.25
N PRO A 41 10.34 9.74 34.15
CA PRO A 41 9.89 10.59 33.01
C PRO A 41 10.46 10.28 31.57
N ALA A 42 9.77 10.87 30.56
CA ALA A 42 10.25 11.57 29.33
C ALA A 42 11.16 10.92 28.26
N ASN A 43 10.63 10.79 27.03
CA ASN A 43 11.18 11.26 25.72
C ASN A 43 10.27 10.73 24.59
N GLU A 44 9.72 11.45 23.61
CA GLU A 44 9.59 12.85 23.22
C GLU A 44 8.22 12.94 22.51
N PRO A 45 7.41 14.00 22.66
CA PRO A 45 6.32 14.24 21.73
C PRO A 45 6.94 14.73 20.42
N SER A 46 6.81 13.92 19.36
CA SER A 46 6.88 14.42 18.00
C SER A 46 6.11 15.75 17.96
N LYS A 47 6.76 16.83 17.53
CA LYS A 47 6.10 18.10 17.21
C LYS A 47 5.12 17.85 16.06
N GLU A 48 3.99 17.23 16.37
CA GLU A 48 2.77 17.42 15.63
C GLU A 48 2.46 18.89 15.80
N THR A 49 2.58 19.63 14.71
CA THR A 49 1.89 20.90 14.57
C THR A 49 0.42 20.52 14.45
N THR A 50 -0.22 20.14 15.56
CA THR A 50 -1.66 20.19 15.69
C THR A 50 -2.02 21.65 15.57
N GLY A 51 -2.23 22.10 14.32
CA GLY A 51 -3.02 23.30 14.10
C GLY A 51 -4.33 23.09 14.84
N ASP A 52 -4.69 24.02 15.71
CA ASP A 52 -5.99 24.05 16.37
C ASP A 52 -7.06 24.29 15.29
N TYR A 53 -7.40 23.24 14.55
CA TYR A 53 -8.45 23.26 13.55
C TYR A 53 -9.78 23.16 14.30
N SER A 54 -10.46 24.29 14.41
CA SER A 54 -11.66 24.43 15.23
C SER A 54 -12.92 23.99 14.47
N THR A 55 -12.86 23.92 13.15
CA THR A 55 -14.01 23.57 12.30
C THR A 55 -13.67 22.60 11.16
N LEU A 56 -14.66 21.80 10.73
CA LEU A 56 -14.56 20.88 9.59
C LEU A 56 -14.25 21.65 8.28
N GLU A 57 -14.71 22.89 8.19
CA GLU A 57 -14.48 23.76 7.03
C GLU A 57 -13.01 24.18 6.91
N GLU A 58 -12.35 24.49 8.03
CA GLU A 58 -10.91 24.76 8.07
C GLU A 58 -10.10 23.55 7.61
N LEU A 59 -10.44 22.34 8.09
CA LEU A 59 -9.78 21.10 7.67
C LEU A 59 -9.95 20.83 6.17
N LYS A 60 -11.14 21.08 5.61
CA LYS A 60 -11.39 20.95 4.17
C LYS A 60 -10.60 21.98 3.36
N ALA A 61 -10.51 23.22 3.84
CA ALA A 61 -9.77 24.29 3.19
C ALA A 61 -8.26 24.01 3.18
N GLU A 62 -7.70 23.47 4.26
CA GLU A 62 -6.30 23.04 4.30
C GLU A 62 -6.03 21.81 3.43
N LEU A 63 -6.90 20.81 3.47
CA LEU A 63 -6.77 19.62 2.62
C LEU A 63 -6.79 19.99 1.14
N ALA A 64 -7.60 20.97 0.73
CA ALA A 64 -7.65 21.45 -0.66
C ALA A 64 -6.33 22.06 -1.16
N LYS A 65 -5.42 22.46 -0.27
CA LYS A 65 -4.07 22.94 -0.66
C LYS A 65 -3.13 21.79 -1.01
N ILE A 66 -3.43 20.57 -0.54
CA ILE A 66 -2.61 19.38 -0.79
C ILE A 66 -3.10 18.70 -2.08
N PRO A 67 -2.20 18.40 -3.03
CA PRO A 67 -2.59 17.70 -4.25
C PRO A 67 -3.26 16.34 -3.94
N PRO A 68 -4.40 16.03 -4.59
CA PRO A 68 -5.09 14.76 -4.36
C PRO A 68 -4.29 13.58 -4.90
N THR A 69 -4.28 12.47 -4.18
CA THR A 69 -3.63 11.23 -4.60
C THR A 69 -4.57 10.38 -5.46
N ARG A 70 -4.02 9.73 -6.50
CA ARG A 70 -4.77 8.81 -7.37
C ARG A 70 -4.07 7.46 -7.46
N ARG A 71 -4.83 6.38 -7.30
CA ARG A 71 -4.34 5.02 -7.58
C ARG A 71 -4.27 4.80 -9.08
N HIS A 72 -3.07 4.65 -9.63
CA HIS A 72 -2.87 4.50 -11.09
C HIS A 72 -2.54 3.06 -11.51
N SER A 73 -1.84 2.23 -10.72
CA SER A 73 -1.35 0.95 -11.26
C SER A 73 -1.00 -0.11 -10.24
N ALA A 74 -1.27 -1.38 -10.60
CA ALA A 74 -0.64 -2.55 -10.00
C ALA A 74 0.75 -2.73 -10.62
N VAL A 75 1.79 -2.21 -9.95
CA VAL A 75 3.18 -2.36 -10.38
C VAL A 75 3.68 -3.72 -9.92
N VAL A 76 4.23 -4.52 -10.84
CA VAL A 76 4.89 -5.80 -10.52
C VAL A 76 6.39 -5.63 -10.62
N LEU A 77 7.07 -5.79 -9.49
CA LEU A 77 8.53 -5.68 -9.38
C LEU A 77 9.19 -7.07 -9.40
N ASP A 78 10.50 -7.05 -9.59
CA ASP A 78 11.30 -8.25 -9.31
C ASP A 78 11.29 -8.51 -7.80
N ALA A 79 11.23 -9.77 -7.36
CA ALA A 79 11.08 -10.12 -5.95
C ALA A 79 12.21 -9.56 -5.08
N GLU A 80 13.46 -9.62 -5.57
CA GLU A 80 14.60 -9.14 -4.81
C GLU A 80 14.62 -7.61 -4.74
N ILE A 81 14.24 -6.94 -5.83
CA ILE A 81 14.11 -5.49 -5.88
C ILE A 81 12.97 -5.02 -4.95
N ASP A 82 11.83 -5.70 -4.97
CA ASP A 82 10.67 -5.39 -4.13
C ASP A 82 11.01 -5.48 -2.64
N ALA A 83 11.67 -6.56 -2.23
CA ALA A 83 12.10 -6.75 -0.84
C ALA A 83 13.07 -5.66 -0.39
N ASN A 84 14.08 -5.36 -1.22
CA ASN A 84 15.08 -4.34 -0.92
C ASN A 84 14.48 -2.94 -0.89
N LEU A 85 13.63 -2.60 -1.86
CA LEU A 85 12.98 -1.30 -1.95
C LEU A 85 12.00 -1.08 -0.79
N THR A 86 11.21 -2.09 -0.45
CA THR A 86 10.27 -2.04 0.68
C THR A 86 11.02 -1.86 1.99
N ARG A 87 12.12 -2.60 2.20
CA ARG A 87 12.97 -2.44 3.38
C ARG A 87 13.57 -1.04 3.46
N PHE A 88 14.14 -0.55 2.37
CA PHE A 88 14.71 0.80 2.30
C PHE A 88 13.67 1.87 2.66
N CYS A 89 12.48 1.79 2.06
CA CYS A 89 11.41 2.74 2.31
C CYS A 89 10.94 2.69 3.77
N LYS A 90 10.79 1.49 4.33
CA LYS A 90 10.43 1.29 5.75
C LYS A 90 11.47 1.90 6.70
N GLU A 91 12.76 1.68 6.45
CA GLU A 91 13.86 2.23 7.26
C GLU A 91 13.91 3.77 7.19
N LYS A 92 13.45 4.36 6.09
CA LYS A 92 13.41 5.81 5.88
C LYS A 92 12.07 6.47 6.20
N GLY A 93 11.07 5.69 6.64
CA GLY A 93 9.74 6.21 6.98
C GLY A 93 8.96 6.77 5.78
N VAL A 94 9.27 6.30 4.56
CA VAL A 94 8.56 6.69 3.33
C VAL A 94 7.84 5.50 2.73
N THR A 95 6.81 5.74 1.91
CA THR A 95 6.18 4.67 1.13
C THR A 95 6.85 4.56 -0.25
N VAL A 96 6.69 3.39 -0.88
CA VAL A 96 7.27 3.13 -2.21
C VAL A 96 6.69 4.09 -3.25
N GLU A 97 5.41 4.45 -3.15
CA GLU A 97 4.75 5.38 -4.04
C GLU A 97 5.38 6.77 -3.97
N VAL A 98 5.55 7.31 -2.76
CA VAL A 98 6.18 8.63 -2.55
C VAL A 98 7.63 8.61 -3.00
N PHE A 99 8.34 7.51 -2.76
CA PHE A 99 9.71 7.36 -3.25
C PHE A 99 9.78 7.37 -4.78
N LEU A 100 8.86 6.71 -5.48
CA LEU A 100 8.79 6.71 -6.94
C LEU A 100 8.45 8.10 -7.50
N GLU A 101 7.53 8.83 -6.85
CA GLU A 101 7.21 10.22 -7.22
C GLU A 101 8.45 11.12 -7.10
N ALA A 102 9.15 11.03 -5.96
CA ALA A 102 10.39 11.79 -5.75
C ALA A 102 11.49 11.40 -6.74
N ALA A 103 11.68 10.11 -7.00
CA ALA A 103 12.66 9.61 -7.96
C ALA A 103 12.35 10.09 -9.39
N TRP A 104 11.07 10.10 -9.78
CA TRP A 104 10.64 10.63 -11.07
C TRP A 104 10.96 12.12 -11.21
N LEU A 105 10.64 12.94 -10.21
CA LEU A 105 10.94 14.37 -10.24
C LEU A 105 12.44 14.64 -10.36
N GLN A 106 13.28 13.89 -9.64
CA GLN A 106 14.73 14.00 -9.74
C GLN A 106 15.27 13.54 -11.09
N ALA A 107 14.71 12.46 -11.65
CA ALA A 107 15.09 11.97 -12.97
C ALA A 107 14.73 12.97 -14.07
N VAL A 108 13.55 13.60 -14.02
CA VAL A 108 13.13 14.60 -15.02
C VAL A 108 13.98 15.86 -14.94
N ALA A 109 14.48 16.23 -13.76
CA ALA A 109 15.36 17.38 -13.60
C ALA A 109 16.76 17.19 -14.22
N SER A 110 17.20 15.95 -14.46
CA SER A 110 18.53 15.64 -15.01
C SER A 110 18.46 14.68 -16.20
N SER A 111 18.73 15.20 -17.40
CA SER A 111 18.71 14.41 -18.65
C SER A 111 19.66 13.21 -18.60
N GLU A 112 20.86 13.38 -18.02
CA GLU A 112 21.85 12.30 -17.91
C GLU A 112 21.34 11.16 -17.02
N LEU A 113 20.71 11.51 -15.89
CA LEU A 113 20.13 10.52 -14.99
C LEU A 113 18.95 9.78 -15.66
N MET A 114 18.09 10.51 -16.37
CA MET A 114 16.98 9.92 -17.12
C MET A 114 17.47 8.94 -18.19
N GLU A 115 18.50 9.29 -18.96
CA GLU A 115 19.07 8.40 -19.97
C GLU A 115 19.61 7.11 -19.35
N LYS A 116 20.35 7.21 -18.24
CA LYS A 116 20.85 6.03 -17.50
C LYS A 116 19.70 5.14 -17.02
N ILE A 117 18.65 5.73 -16.47
CA ILE A 117 17.45 5.00 -16.03
C ILE A 117 16.79 4.30 -17.23
N LEU A 118 16.66 4.97 -18.38
CA LEU A 118 16.03 4.38 -19.57
C LEU A 118 16.83 3.21 -20.15
N VAL A 119 18.16 3.28 -20.16
CA VAL A 119 19.02 2.17 -20.60
C VAL A 119 18.82 0.96 -19.71
N GLU A 120 18.89 1.14 -18.38
CA GLU A 120 18.70 0.06 -17.41
C GLU A 120 17.27 -0.52 -17.49
N ALA A 121 16.26 0.34 -17.63
CA ALA A 121 14.87 -0.09 -17.77
C ALA A 121 14.63 -0.95 -19.01
N LYS A 122 15.23 -0.59 -20.15
CA LYS A 122 15.18 -1.39 -21.39
C LYS A 122 15.86 -2.75 -21.20
N CYS A 123 17.05 -2.77 -20.61
CA CYS A 123 17.78 -4.02 -20.32
C CYS A 123 16.96 -4.98 -19.45
N ARG A 124 16.32 -4.47 -18.39
CA ARG A 124 15.44 -5.25 -17.51
C ARG A 124 14.18 -5.74 -18.22
N TYR A 125 13.59 -4.90 -19.08
CA TYR A 125 12.42 -5.30 -19.87
C TYR A 125 12.73 -6.49 -20.78
N ASP A 126 13.87 -6.45 -21.47
CA ASP A 126 14.29 -7.55 -22.34
C ASP A 126 14.57 -8.83 -21.55
N SER A 127 15.23 -8.71 -20.40
CA SER A 127 15.47 -9.83 -19.48
C SER A 127 14.16 -10.48 -19.02
N ARG A 128 13.14 -9.68 -18.66
CA ARG A 128 11.80 -10.18 -18.30
C ARG A 128 11.10 -10.87 -19.47
N LYS A 129 11.25 -10.34 -20.69
CA LYS A 129 10.71 -10.93 -21.91
C LYS A 129 11.33 -12.31 -22.19
N LEU A 130 12.65 -12.44 -22.00
CA LEU A 130 13.35 -13.71 -22.12
C LEU A 130 12.88 -14.71 -21.05
N ALA A 131 12.79 -14.29 -19.79
CA ALA A 131 12.28 -15.15 -18.72
C ALA A 131 10.84 -15.64 -18.98
N GLY A 132 9.98 -14.81 -19.57
CA GLY A 132 8.64 -15.22 -20.01
C GLY A 132 8.68 -16.30 -21.10
N LYS A 133 9.55 -16.15 -22.10
CA LYS A 133 9.74 -17.17 -23.15
C LYS A 133 10.25 -18.50 -22.58
N LEU A 134 11.25 -18.45 -21.70
CA LEU A 134 11.81 -19.64 -21.05
C LEU A 134 10.76 -20.37 -20.23
N ARG A 135 9.97 -19.66 -19.40
CA ARG A 135 8.86 -20.25 -18.64
C ARG A 135 7.87 -20.95 -19.55
N ARG A 136 7.47 -20.33 -20.66
CA ARG A 136 6.58 -20.95 -21.65
C ARG A 136 7.18 -22.24 -22.24
N LEU A 137 8.46 -22.22 -22.61
CA LEU A 137 9.14 -23.40 -23.17
C LEU A 137 9.23 -24.53 -22.14
N ILE A 138 9.58 -24.22 -20.89
CA ILE A 138 9.59 -25.20 -19.79
C ILE A 138 8.21 -25.83 -19.65
N THR A 139 7.15 -25.03 -19.55
CA THR A 139 5.78 -25.55 -19.44
C THR A 139 5.39 -26.45 -20.62
N MET A 140 5.80 -26.10 -21.85
CA MET A 140 5.53 -26.94 -23.03
C MET A 140 6.25 -28.29 -22.99
N LEU A 141 7.47 -28.34 -22.45
CA LEU A 141 8.27 -29.56 -22.35
C LEU A 141 7.87 -30.43 -21.16
N SER A 142 7.49 -29.81 -20.04
CA SER A 142 7.05 -30.49 -18.81
C SER A 142 5.59 -30.91 -18.83
N GLY A 143 4.78 -30.40 -19.76
CA GLY A 143 3.37 -30.77 -19.96
C GLY A 143 3.15 -31.96 -20.89
N ARG A 144 4.21 -32.72 -21.20
CA ARG A 144 4.15 -34.08 -21.76
C ARG A 144 4.35 -35.10 -20.64
#